data_AF-A0AAV9C0N6-F1
#
_entry.id   AF-A0AAV9C0N6-F1
#
_cell.length_a   1.000
_cell.length_b   1.000
_cell.length_c   1.000
_cell.angle_alpha   90.00
_cell.angle_beta   90.00
_cell.angle_gamma   90.00
#
_symmetry.space_group_name_H-M   'P 1'
#
loop_
_entity.id
_entity.type
_entity.pdbx_description
1 polymer ?
#
loop_
_entity_poly.entity_id
_entity_poly.type
_entity_poly.pdbx_seq_one_letter_code
_entity_poly.pdbx_strand_id
1 'polypeptide(L)'
;MERVDLSQAADAVHDFLSVAKTEEHFRGLIDWVETRRPQQLVATVYGDQDPGSTAVVVSSGKGFPIKKMDFGWGRPVFGSYHFLWRGSAGYVMPMPSMSKDGDWIVYIHMSRRHLDFLDADHEATQFFRPLTPDYLCLRSLSLHD
;
A
#
# COMPACT_ATOMS: atom_id res chain seq x y z
N MET A 1 -16.43 17.02 -9.48
CA MET A 1 -14.99 16.97 -9.14
C MET A 1 -14.25 16.84 -10.45
N GLU A 2 -13.37 17.79 -10.77
CA GLU A 2 -12.60 17.75 -12.01
C GLU A 2 -11.61 16.58 -11.96
N ARG A 3 -11.47 15.85 -13.07
CA ARG A 3 -10.64 14.65 -13.13
C ARG A 3 -9.20 15.08 -13.28
N VAL A 4 -8.39 14.86 -12.26
CA VAL A 4 -6.95 15.09 -12.33
C VAL A 4 -6.32 13.96 -13.15
N ASP A 5 -5.44 14.32 -14.08
CA ASP A 5 -4.70 13.34 -14.86
C ASP A 5 -3.73 12.56 -13.94
N LEU A 6 -3.51 11.27 -14.22
CA LEU A 6 -2.63 10.43 -13.39
C LEU A 6 -1.19 10.98 -13.33
N SER A 7 -0.69 11.59 -14.40
CA SER A 7 0.63 12.22 -14.41
C SER A 7 0.68 13.42 -13.45
N GLN A 8 -0.36 14.26 -13.46
CA GLN A 8 -0.45 15.41 -12.56
C GLN A 8 -0.53 14.97 -11.09
N ALA A 9 -1.28 13.90 -10.80
CA ALA A 9 -1.32 13.34 -9.45
C ALA A 9 0.06 12.77 -9.03
N ALA A 10 0.77 12.11 -9.95
CA ALA A 10 2.11 11.59 -9.70
C ALA A 10 3.13 12.71 -9.47
N ASP A 11 3.07 13.79 -10.25
CA ASP A 11 3.93 14.96 -10.11
C ASP A 11 3.69 15.65 -8.76
N ALA A 12 2.43 15.84 -8.36
CA ALA A 12 2.10 16.40 -7.06
C ALA A 12 2.67 15.57 -5.89
N VAL A 13 2.59 14.23 -5.98
CA VAL A 13 3.20 13.33 -4.99
C VAL A 13 4.73 13.43 -5.02
N HIS A 14 5.33 13.48 -6.21
CA HIS A 14 6.77 13.62 -6.38
C HIS A 14 7.28 14.90 -5.73
N ASP A 15 6.67 16.04 -6.05
CA ASP A 15 7.05 17.35 -5.55
C ASP A 15 6.94 17.42 -4.03
N PHE A 16 5.85 16.90 -3.47
CA PHE A 16 5.65 16.82 -2.01
C PHE A 16 6.75 16.01 -1.32
N LEU A 17 7.11 14.85 -1.87
CA LEU A 17 8.16 14.00 -1.30
C LEU A 17 9.57 14.54 -1.56
N SER A 18 9.78 15.28 -2.64
CA SER A 18 11.11 15.73 -3.09
C SER A 18 11.82 16.60 -2.03
N VAL A 19 11.05 17.42 -1.31
CA VAL A 19 11.54 18.31 -0.26
C VAL A 19 11.64 17.64 1.12
N ALA A 20 10.93 16.53 1.32
CA ALA A 20 10.83 15.83 2.61
C ALA A 20 11.80 14.64 2.73
N LYS A 21 12.51 14.29 1.66
CA LYS A 21 13.45 13.15 1.62
C LYS A 21 14.92 13.55 1.84
N THR A 22 15.20 14.79 2.24
CA THR A 22 16.56 15.29 2.43
C THR A 22 17.08 15.01 3.85
N GLU A 23 18.40 14.93 4.00
CA GLU A 23 19.03 14.76 5.31
C GLU A 23 18.67 15.91 6.25
N GLU A 24 18.65 17.13 5.72
CA GLU A 24 18.32 18.35 6.46
C GLU A 24 16.89 18.30 7.02
N HIS A 25 15.93 17.79 6.23
CA HIS A 25 14.55 17.62 6.69
C HIS A 25 14.45 16.65 7.86
N PHE A 26 15.12 15.49 7.77
CA PHE A 26 15.12 14.49 8.85
C PHE A 26 15.82 15.00 10.12
N ARG A 27 16.96 15.70 9.98
CA ARG A 27 17.64 16.34 11.12
C ARG A 27 16.75 17.39 11.78
N GLY A 28 16.10 18.25 10.99
CA GLY A 28 15.17 19.25 11.51
C GLY A 28 13.97 18.63 12.24
N LEU A 29 13.46 17.48 11.77
CA LEU A 29 12.42 16.73 12.47
C LEU A 29 12.89 16.22 13.84
N ILE A 30 14.12 15.69 13.92
CA ILE A 30 14.73 15.25 15.19
C ILE A 30 14.89 16.42 16.14
N ASP A 31 15.47 17.54 15.68
CA ASP A 31 15.67 18.74 16.49
C ASP A 31 14.34 19.28 17.02
N TRP A 32 13.28 19.26 16.19
CA TRP A 32 11.95 19.66 16.59
C TRP A 32 11.38 18.75 17.69
N VAL A 33 11.51 17.42 17.56
CA VAL A 33 11.08 16.46 18.59
C VAL A 33 11.84 16.68 19.89
N GLU A 34 13.16 16.83 19.84
CA GLU A 34 14.01 17.02 21.02
C GLU A 34 13.72 18.35 21.74
N THR A 35 13.48 19.41 20.97
CA THR A 35 13.18 20.75 21.51
C THR A 35 11.79 20.83 22.11
N ARG A 36 10.79 20.24 21.43
CA ARG A 36 9.38 20.34 21.84
C ARG A 36 8.96 19.26 22.83
N ARG A 37 9.66 18.13 22.88
CA ARG A 37 9.31 16.91 23.63
C ARG A 37 7.81 16.64 23.63
N PRO A 38 7.19 16.54 22.45
CA PRO A 38 5.75 16.40 22.38
C PRO A 38 5.30 15.11 23.07
N GLN A 39 4.07 15.10 23.60
CA GLN A 39 3.39 13.85 23.94
C GLN A 39 3.24 12.99 22.67
N GLN A 40 2.93 11.70 22.82
CA GLN A 40 2.75 10.80 21.67
C GLN A 40 1.90 11.44 20.56
N LEU A 41 2.53 11.67 19.40
CA LEU A 41 1.88 12.22 18.23
C LEU A 41 1.54 11.08 17.28
N VAL A 42 0.35 11.17 16.70
CA VAL A 42 -0.05 10.33 15.57
C VAL A 42 -0.41 11.26 14.43
N ALA A 43 -0.06 10.91 13.19
CA ALA A 43 -0.51 11.70 12.06
C ALA A 43 -2.04 11.67 12.00
N THR A 44 -2.67 12.81 11.67
CA THR A 44 -4.12 12.98 11.71
C THR A 44 -4.86 11.87 10.97
N VAL A 45 -4.35 11.42 9.83
CA VAL A 45 -4.94 10.35 9.02
C VAL A 45 -5.10 9.02 9.77
N TYR A 46 -4.30 8.75 10.79
CA TYR A 46 -4.42 7.54 11.63
C TYR A 46 -5.34 7.75 12.85
N GLY A 47 -5.53 9.01 13.26
CA GLY A 47 -6.41 9.38 14.37
C GLY A 47 -7.83 9.76 13.93
N ASP A 48 -8.02 10.02 12.64
CA ASP A 48 -9.32 10.32 12.05
C ASP A 48 -10.25 9.10 12.16
N GLN A 49 -11.47 9.38 12.58
CA GLN A 49 -12.55 8.41 12.77
C GLN A 49 -13.78 8.78 11.93
N ASP A 50 -13.69 9.79 11.05
CA ASP A 50 -14.77 10.12 10.13
C ASP A 50 -15.02 8.95 9.18
N PRO A 51 -16.18 8.26 9.24
CA PRO A 51 -16.51 7.16 8.35
C PRO A 51 -16.65 7.58 6.88
N GLY A 52 -16.80 8.88 6.62
CA GLY A 52 -16.84 9.48 5.29
C GLY A 52 -15.47 9.91 4.76
N SER A 53 -14.39 9.74 5.53
CA SER A 53 -13.04 10.15 5.14
C SER A 53 -12.61 9.47 3.85
N THR A 54 -12.25 10.27 2.84
CA THR A 54 -11.69 9.80 1.57
C THR A 54 -10.18 9.72 1.59
N ALA A 55 -9.55 10.02 2.73
CA ALA A 55 -8.11 9.95 2.90
C ALA A 55 -7.62 8.51 2.72
N VAL A 56 -6.45 8.34 2.10
CA VAL A 56 -5.82 7.04 1.90
C VAL A 56 -4.36 7.13 2.31
N VAL A 57 -3.93 6.20 3.15
CA VAL A 57 -2.52 5.96 3.47
C VAL A 57 -1.96 4.96 2.49
N VAL A 58 -0.93 5.37 1.75
CA VAL A 58 -0.23 4.50 0.81
C VAL A 58 1.16 4.19 1.34
N SER A 59 1.48 2.92 1.51
CA SER A 59 2.81 2.43 1.88
C SER A 59 3.41 1.56 0.79
N SER A 60 4.72 1.56 0.59
CA SER A 60 5.36 0.73 -0.44
C SER A 60 6.08 -0.46 0.16
N GLY A 61 5.56 -1.66 -0.07
CA GLY A 61 6.22 -2.92 0.28
C GLY A 61 7.14 -3.46 -0.81
N LYS A 62 7.35 -2.70 -1.90
CA LYS A 62 8.19 -3.11 -3.04
C LYS A 62 9.65 -3.41 -2.68
N GLY A 63 10.16 -2.79 -1.63
CA GLY A 63 11.51 -3.03 -1.12
C GLY A 63 11.63 -4.28 -0.23
N PHE A 64 10.50 -4.93 0.12
CA PHE A 64 10.52 -6.06 1.04
C PHE A 64 11.19 -7.27 0.36
N PRO A 65 12.21 -7.90 0.98
CA PRO A 65 13.04 -8.91 0.34
C PRO A 65 12.39 -10.30 0.34
N ILE A 66 11.08 -10.38 0.06
CA ILE A 66 10.31 -11.63 0.06
C ILE A 66 10.91 -12.69 -0.90
N LYS A 67 11.51 -12.26 -2.02
CA LYS A 67 12.22 -13.14 -2.96
C LYS A 67 13.47 -13.82 -2.38
N LYS A 68 13.99 -13.30 -1.26
CA LYS A 68 15.15 -13.86 -0.55
C LYS A 68 14.73 -14.75 0.63
N MET A 69 13.43 -14.85 0.93
CA MET A 69 12.95 -15.71 2.01
C MET A 69 12.90 -17.15 1.52
N ASP A 70 13.84 -17.96 2.00
CA ASP A 70 13.86 -19.41 1.83
C ASP A 70 14.40 -20.01 3.12
N PHE A 71 13.57 -20.80 3.79
CA PHE A 71 13.90 -21.43 5.07
C PHE A 71 14.35 -22.89 4.92
N GLY A 72 14.58 -23.36 3.68
CA GLY A 72 14.95 -24.74 3.37
C GLY A 72 13.87 -25.54 2.64
N TRP A 73 12.71 -24.95 2.39
CA TRP A 73 11.58 -25.56 1.67
C TRP A 73 11.19 -24.80 0.40
N GLY A 74 12.04 -23.89 -0.05
CA GLY A 74 11.78 -23.03 -1.20
C GLY A 74 11.19 -21.68 -0.81
N ARG A 75 10.98 -20.86 -1.84
CA ARG A 75 10.51 -19.47 -1.71
C ARG A 75 8.99 -19.40 -1.58
N PRO A 76 8.44 -18.38 -0.92
CA PRO A 76 7.00 -18.17 -0.87
C PRO A 76 6.43 -17.91 -2.27
N VAL A 77 5.32 -18.57 -2.58
CA VAL A 77 4.53 -18.32 -3.81
C VAL A 77 3.73 -17.03 -3.74
N PHE A 78 3.49 -16.53 -2.52
CA PHE A 78 2.74 -15.32 -2.25
C PHE A 78 3.16 -14.74 -0.90
N GLY A 79 3.18 -13.42 -0.82
CA GLY A 79 3.17 -12.73 0.46
C GLY A 79 2.49 -11.38 0.32
N SER A 80 1.81 -11.00 1.40
CA SER A 80 1.05 -9.78 1.47
C SER A 80 1.13 -9.22 2.87
N TYR A 81 0.57 -8.04 3.05
CA TYR A 81 0.47 -7.37 4.32
C TYR A 81 -0.95 -7.52 4.87
N HIS A 82 -1.08 -7.83 6.16
CA HIS A 82 -2.35 -7.77 6.84
C HIS A 82 -2.11 -7.30 8.27
N PHE A 83 -2.89 -6.31 8.70
CA PHE A 83 -2.92 -5.87 10.09
C PHE A 83 -4.27 -5.23 10.38
N LEU A 84 -4.58 -5.13 11.66
CA LEU A 84 -5.82 -4.53 12.14
C LEU A 84 -5.75 -3.01 11.93
N TRP A 85 -6.16 -2.55 10.75
CA TRP A 85 -6.33 -1.13 10.47
C TRP A 85 -7.53 -0.60 11.26
N ARG A 86 -7.26 0.25 12.24
CA ARG A 86 -8.26 0.81 13.16
C ARG A 86 -8.67 2.25 12.82
N GLY A 87 -8.08 2.85 11.78
CA GLY A 87 -8.44 4.18 11.31
C GLY A 87 -9.62 4.13 10.32
N SER A 88 -10.28 5.26 10.10
CA SER A 88 -11.34 5.37 9.08
C SER A 88 -10.80 5.61 7.67
N ALA A 89 -9.57 6.13 7.54
CA ALA A 89 -8.88 6.30 6.27
C ALA A 89 -8.69 4.96 5.53
N GLY A 90 -8.60 4.98 4.21
CA GLY A 90 -8.15 3.82 3.44
C GLY A 90 -6.68 3.51 3.67
N TYR A 91 -6.29 2.25 3.46
CA TYR A 91 -4.91 1.82 3.46
C TYR A 91 -4.61 0.99 2.21
N VAL A 92 -3.53 1.34 1.50
CA VAL A 92 -3.10 0.67 0.27
C VAL A 92 -1.62 0.34 0.37
N MET A 93 -1.25 -0.89 -0.01
CA MET A 93 0.13 -1.35 0.00
C MET A 93 0.47 -2.20 -1.22
N PRO A 94 1.12 -1.63 -2.26
CA PRO A 94 1.74 -2.41 -3.33
C PRO A 94 2.92 -3.25 -2.82
N MET A 95 2.95 -4.50 -3.27
CA MET A 95 3.95 -5.53 -3.00
C MET A 95 4.46 -6.10 -4.33
N PRO A 96 5.70 -6.61 -4.39
CA PRO A 96 6.17 -7.28 -5.59
C PRO A 96 5.45 -8.63 -5.77
N SER A 97 5.10 -8.98 -7.01
CA SER A 97 4.64 -10.34 -7.31
C SER A 97 5.80 -11.33 -7.24
N MET A 98 5.49 -12.52 -6.72
CA MET A 98 6.42 -13.64 -6.58
C MET A 98 6.37 -14.60 -7.77
N SER A 99 5.18 -14.74 -8.38
CA SER A 99 4.94 -15.67 -9.48
C SER A 99 5.19 -15.05 -10.85
N LYS A 100 5.15 -13.72 -10.98
CA LYS A 100 5.31 -13.00 -12.24
C LYS A 100 6.22 -11.79 -12.06
N ASP A 101 7.35 -11.77 -12.76
CA ASP A 101 8.27 -10.65 -12.69
C ASP A 101 7.66 -9.38 -13.30
N GLY A 102 7.80 -8.26 -12.61
CA GLY A 102 7.26 -6.95 -13.02
C GLY A 102 5.86 -6.65 -12.48
N ASP A 103 5.04 -7.66 -12.26
CA ASP A 103 3.69 -7.50 -11.71
C ASP A 103 3.69 -7.08 -10.23
N TRP A 104 2.65 -6.38 -9.82
CA TRP A 104 2.44 -5.98 -8.42
C TRP A 104 1.20 -6.67 -7.85
N ILE A 105 1.28 -6.98 -6.56
CA ILE A 105 0.11 -7.37 -5.78
C ILE A 105 -0.22 -6.22 -4.85
N VAL A 106 -1.46 -5.75 -4.85
CA VAL A 106 -1.87 -4.58 -4.07
C VAL A 106 -2.81 -5.03 -2.96
N TYR A 107 -2.39 -4.84 -1.71
CA TYR A 107 -3.30 -4.98 -0.57
C TYR A 107 -4.08 -3.67 -0.40
N ILE A 108 -5.42 -3.77 -0.33
CA ILE A 108 -6.33 -2.64 -0.18
C ILE A 108 -7.24 -2.92 1.01
N HIS A 109 -7.27 -2.00 1.97
CA HIS A 109 -8.20 -2.01 3.10
C HIS A 109 -8.94 -0.66 3.15
N MET A 110 -10.22 -0.65 2.82
CA MET A 110 -11.04 0.55 2.74
C MET A 110 -12.49 0.25 3.14
N SER A 111 -13.31 1.30 3.32
CA SER A 111 -14.74 1.14 3.52
C SER A 111 -15.40 0.42 2.34
N ARG A 112 -16.48 -0.32 2.61
CA ARG A 112 -17.20 -1.07 1.57
C ARG A 112 -17.65 -0.18 0.42
N ARG A 113 -18.12 1.03 0.72
CA ARG A 113 -18.53 2.04 -0.27
C ARG A 113 -17.39 2.40 -1.24
N HIS A 114 -16.16 2.55 -0.76
CA HIS A 114 -15.01 2.86 -1.62
C HIS A 114 -14.59 1.66 -2.48
N LEU A 115 -14.68 0.45 -1.93
CA LEU A 115 -14.43 -0.78 -2.70
C LEU A 115 -15.47 -0.99 -3.80
N ASP A 116 -16.75 -0.80 -3.49
CA ASP A 116 -17.83 -0.91 -4.48
C ASP A 116 -17.65 0.12 -5.62
N PHE A 117 -17.14 1.32 -5.30
CA PHE A 117 -16.80 2.32 -6.30
C PHE A 117 -15.63 1.87 -7.19
N LEU A 118 -14.55 1.32 -6.61
CA LEU A 118 -13.42 0.77 -7.35
C LEU A 118 -13.84 -0.38 -8.27
N ASP A 119 -14.72 -1.28 -7.79
CA ASP A 119 -15.20 -2.42 -8.57
C ASP A 119 -16.15 -1.99 -9.72
N ALA A 120 -16.87 -0.87 -9.56
CA ALA A 120 -17.77 -0.34 -10.58
C ALA A 120 -17.07 0.55 -11.62
N ASP A 121 -15.89 1.09 -11.31
CA ASP A 121 -15.16 1.99 -12.20
C ASP A 121 -14.44 1.21 -13.32
N HIS A 122 -14.72 1.58 -14.57
CA HIS A 122 -14.19 0.87 -15.73
C HIS A 122 -12.67 1.02 -15.89
N GLU A 123 -12.10 2.15 -15.51
CA GLU A 123 -10.65 2.33 -15.58
C GLU A 123 -9.97 1.60 -14.42
N ALA A 124 -10.51 1.69 -13.20
CA ALA A 124 -9.98 0.97 -12.05
C ALA A 124 -9.94 -0.55 -12.31
N THR A 125 -10.98 -1.12 -12.91
CA THR A 125 -11.03 -2.56 -13.26
C THR A 125 -10.07 -2.98 -14.39
N GLN A 126 -9.55 -2.02 -15.17
CA GLN A 126 -8.45 -2.31 -16.12
C GLN A 126 -7.11 -2.48 -15.40
N PHE A 127 -6.89 -1.78 -14.30
CA PHE A 127 -5.64 -1.81 -13.51
C PHE A 127 -5.66 -2.81 -12.37
N PHE A 128 -6.73 -2.81 -11.57
CA PHE A 128 -6.90 -3.67 -10.41
C PHE A 128 -7.71 -4.89 -10.80
N ARG A 129 -7.09 -6.07 -10.65
CA ARG A 129 -7.74 -7.36 -10.86
C ARG A 129 -7.76 -8.13 -9.54
N PRO A 130 -8.86 -8.80 -9.19
CA PRO A 130 -8.90 -9.67 -8.04
C PRO A 130 -7.78 -10.71 -8.10
N LEU A 131 -7.08 -10.91 -6.98
CA LEU A 131 -6.05 -11.94 -6.87
C LEU A 131 -6.72 -13.32 -6.87
N THR A 132 -6.31 -14.19 -7.80
CA THR A 132 -6.89 -15.54 -7.93
C THR A 132 -5.83 -16.62 -7.67
N PRO A 133 -6.25 -17.83 -7.27
CA PRO A 133 -5.33 -18.97 -7.17
C PRO A 133 -4.61 -19.30 -8.49
N ASP A 134 -5.28 -19.09 -9.63
CA ASP A 134 -4.68 -19.26 -10.96
C ASP A 134 -3.54 -18.28 -11.20
N TYR A 135 -3.73 -17.02 -10.81
CA TYR A 135 -2.70 -16.00 -10.92
C TYR A 135 -1.45 -16.38 -10.11
N LEU A 136 -1.65 -16.99 -8.94
CA LEU A 136 -0.58 -17.48 -8.06
C LEU A 136 -0.02 -18.86 -8.47
N CYS A 137 -0.53 -19.47 -9.55
CA CYS A 137 -0.14 -20.79 -10.03
C CYS A 137 -0.36 -21.92 -8.99
N LEU A 138 -1.38 -21.80 -8.13
CA LEU A 138 -1.64 -22.78 -7.06
C LEU A 138 -2.37 -24.06 -7.54
N ARG A 139 -2.80 -24.13 -8.80
CA ARG A 139 -3.65 -25.23 -9.31
C ARG A 139 -2.91 -26.51 -9.74
N SER A 140 -1.60 -26.64 -9.57
CA SER A 140 -0.85 -27.85 -9.94
C SER A 140 -0.50 -28.80 -8.79
N LEU A 141 -0.98 -28.56 -7.57
CA LEU A 141 -0.88 -29.54 -6.48
C LEU A 141 -2.08 -30.50 -6.53
N SER A 142 -2.23 -31.24 -7.64
CA SER A 142 -2.92 -32.51 -7.57
C SER A 142 -2.04 -33.43 -6.74
N LEU A 143 -2.46 -33.70 -5.51
CA LEU A 143 -1.95 -34.80 -4.69
C LEU A 143 -2.05 -36.07 -5.52
N HIS A 144 -0.91 -36.51 -6.07
CA HIS A 144 -0.73 -37.91 -6.38
C HIS A 144 -0.41 -38.59 -5.06
N ASP A 145 -1.46 -39.15 -4.44
CA ASP A 145 -1.35 -40.26 -3.51
C ASP A 145 -0.78 -41.50 -4.22
#